data_AF-A0A847G6U6-F1
#
_entry.id   AF-A0A847G6U6-F1
#
_cell.length_a   1.000
_cell.length_b   1.000
_cell.length_c   1.000
_cell.angle_alpha   90.00
_cell.angle_beta   90.00
_cell.angle_gamma   90.00
#
_symmetry.space_group_name_H-M   'P 1'
#
loop_
_entity.id
_entity.type
_entity.pdbx_description
1 polymer ?
#
loop_
_entity_poly.entity_id
_entity_poly.type
_entity_poly.pdbx_seq_one_letter_code
_entity_poly.pdbx_strand_id
1 'polypeptide(L)' 'DPTGVGDAFCGGFLAGLRMNYDPFEAALMGSVSASFKIQGNGPFFTLDALPELAKARIDILREKSSKG' A
#
# COMPACT_ATOMS: atom_id res chain seq x y z
N ASP A 1 3.39 -15.96 3.03
CA ASP A 1 4.68 -15.99 2.32
C ASP A 1 5.27 -14.58 2.33
N PRO A 2 6.41 -14.33 3.01
CA PRO A 2 7.03 -13.01 3.08
C PRO A 2 7.81 -12.63 1.79
N THR A 3 7.91 -13.55 0.83
CA THR A 3 8.63 -13.32 -0.43
C THR A 3 7.95 -12.23 -1.26
N GLY A 4 8.70 -11.18 -1.63
CA GLY A 4 8.20 -10.09 -2.47
C GLY A 4 7.40 -8.99 -1.74
N VAL A 5 7.36 -8.99 -0.41
CA VAL A 5 6.73 -7.89 0.37
C VAL A 5 7.47 -6.58 0.16
N GLY A 6 8.80 -6.62 0.09
CA GLY A 6 9.63 -5.46 -0.22
C GLY A 6 9.39 -4.91 -1.62
N ASP A 7 9.26 -5.80 -2.62
CA ASP A 7 8.97 -5.40 -4.00
C ASP A 7 7.58 -4.75 -4.13
N ALA A 8 6.59 -5.29 -3.41
CA ALA A 8 5.26 -4.70 -3.32
C ALA A 8 5.28 -3.31 -2.67
N PHE A 9 6.09 -3.11 -1.61
CA PHE A 9 6.30 -1.80 -1.02
C PHE A 9 6.92 -0.83 -2.02
N CYS A 10 8.03 -1.20 -2.66
CA CYS A 10 8.75 -0.35 -3.61
C CYS A 10 7.85 0.04 -4.79
N GLY A 11 7.07 -0.90 -5.33
CA GLY A 11 6.10 -0.63 -6.38
C GLY A 11 5.04 0.39 -5.97
N GLY A 12 4.44 0.23 -4.79
CA GLY A 12 3.46 1.16 -4.24
C GLY A 12 4.05 2.55 -3.94
N PHE A 13 5.27 2.59 -3.41
CA PHE A 13 5.98 3.83 -3.11
C PHE A 13 6.31 4.63 -4.38
N LEU A 14 6.89 3.99 -5.39
CA LEU A 14 7.23 4.66 -6.65
C LEU A 14 5.97 5.15 -7.38
N ALA A 15 4.88 4.39 -7.32
CA ALA A 15 3.59 4.81 -7.88
C ALA A 15 3.06 6.06 -7.16
N GLY A 16 3.06 6.07 -5.82
CA GLY A 16 2.61 7.23 -5.04
C GLY A 16 3.48 8.46 -5.21
N LEU A 17 4.81 8.27 -5.27
CA LEU A 17 5.75 9.36 -5.49
C LEU A 17 5.55 10.01 -6.87
N ARG A 18 5.28 9.20 -7.91
CA ARG A 18 4.97 9.72 -9.25
C ARG A 18 3.65 10.50 -9.29
N MET A 19 2.64 10.09 -8.52
CA MET A 19 1.32 10.72 -8.55
C MET A 19 1.28 12.04 -7.80
N ASN A 20 1.86 12.06 -6.59
CA ASN A 20 1.65 13.16 -5.64
C ASN A 20 2.92 13.97 -5.37
N TYR A 21 4.09 13.49 -5.79
CA TYR A 21 5.41 14.05 -5.43
C TYR A 21 5.62 14.25 -3.92
N ASP A 22 4.83 13.54 -3.11
CA ASP A 22 4.90 13.58 -1.65
C ASP A 22 5.42 12.23 -1.12
N PRO A 23 6.61 12.20 -0.50
CA PRO A 23 7.20 10.99 0.05
C PRO A 23 6.37 10.38 1.21
N PHE A 24 5.58 11.18 1.92
CA PHE A 24 4.71 10.68 2.98
C PHE A 24 3.55 9.86 2.40
N GLU A 25 2.85 10.42 1.41
CA GLU A 25 1.80 9.70 0.68
C GLU A 25 2.33 8.47 -0.06
N ALA A 26 3.53 8.56 -0.63
CA ALA A 26 4.22 7.43 -1.23
C ALA A 26 4.47 6.30 -0.20
N ALA A 27 4.89 6.63 1.01
CA ALA A 27 5.10 5.65 2.08
C ALA A 27 3.81 4.97 2.53
N LEU A 28 2.68 5.69 2.55
CA LEU A 28 1.36 5.12 2.82
C LEU A 28 0.97 4.11 1.72
N MET A 29 1.11 4.49 0.45
CA MET A 29 0.78 3.62 -0.69
C MET A 29 1.68 2.36 -0.76
N GLY A 30 2.97 2.50 -0.45
CA GLY A 30 3.88 1.35 -0.30
C GLY A 30 3.47 0.42 0.83
N SER A 31 3.12 0.96 1.99
CA SER A 31 2.70 0.19 3.16
C SER A 31 1.41 -0.60 2.91
N VAL A 32 0.44 0.02 2.22
CA VAL A 32 -0.79 -0.66 1.82
C VAL A 32 -0.51 -1.78 0.81
N SER A 33 0.36 -1.53 -0.18
CA SER A 33 0.76 -2.53 -1.19
C SER A 33 1.43 -3.76 -0.55
N ALA A 34 2.34 -3.54 0.41
CA ALA A 34 2.95 -4.61 1.20
C ALA A 34 1.92 -5.37 2.06
N SER A 35 0.95 -4.66 2.66
CA SER A 35 -0.10 -5.27 3.49
C SER A 35 -0.99 -6.24 2.72
N PHE A 36 -1.26 -5.96 1.43
CA PHE A 36 -2.04 -6.85 0.59
C PHE A 36 -1.25 -8.12 0.22
N LYS A 37 0.06 -7.99 -0.02
CA LYS A 37 0.92 -9.14 -0.34
C LYS A 37 1.03 -10.13 0.82
N ILE A 38 1.01 -9.66 2.07
CA ILE A 38 1.09 -10.51 3.27
C ILE A 38 -0.22 -11.28 3.51
N GLN A 39 -1.38 -10.71 3.15
CA GLN A 39 -2.69 -11.28 3.46
C GLN A 39 -3.20 -12.31 2.43
N GLY A 40 -2.67 -12.31 1.20
CA GLY A 40 -3.08 -13.22 0.14
C GLY A 40 -2.12 -14.39 -0.07
N ASN A 41 -2.65 -15.61 -0.19
CA ASN A 41 -1.95 -16.67 -0.92
C ASN A 41 -2.33 -16.54 -2.41
N GLY A 42 -1.36 -16.16 -3.25
CA GLY A 42 -1.53 -16.07 -4.71
C GLY A 42 -1.53 -14.64 -5.29
N PRO A 43 -1.07 -14.47 -6.55
CA PRO A 43 -0.85 -13.17 -7.18
C PRO A 43 -2.13 -12.41 -7.60
N PHE A 44 -3.31 -13.01 -7.45
CA PHE A 44 -4.59 -12.47 -7.91
C PHE A 44 -5.46 -11.87 -6.79
N PHE A 45 -5.06 -11.98 -5.51
CA PHE A 45 -5.83 -11.41 -4.39
C PHE A 45 -5.93 -9.87 -4.46
N THR A 46 -4.95 -9.22 -5.10
CA THR A 46 -4.95 -7.77 -5.34
C THR A 46 -5.88 -7.34 -6.49
N LEU A 47 -6.35 -8.25 -7.35
CA LEU A 47 -7.32 -7.95 -8.41
C LEU A 47 -8.77 -7.96 -7.88
N ASP A 48 -9.06 -8.74 -6.84
CA ASP A 48 -10.33 -8.69 -6.08
C ASP A 48 -10.34 -7.60 -4.99
N ALA A 49 -9.18 -7.01 -4.70
CA ALA A 49 -9.09 -5.91 -3.76
C ALA A 49 -9.76 -4.67 -4.37
N LEU A 50 -11.02 -4.46 -4.00
CA LEU A 50 -11.79 -3.27 -4.31
C LEU A 50 -10.92 -2.01 -4.11
N PRO A 51 -10.84 -1.09 -5.09
CA PRO A 51 -10.10 0.15 -4.94
C PRO A 51 -10.46 0.93 -3.66
N GLU A 52 -11.72 0.81 -3.23
CA GLU A 52 -12.24 1.35 -1.97
C GLU A 52 -11.57 0.76 -0.73
N LEU A 53 -11.17 -0.51 -0.74
CA LEU A 53 -10.43 -1.14 0.36
C LEU A 53 -9.00 -0.60 0.45
N ALA A 54 -8.34 -0.39 -0.70
CA ALA A 54 -7.03 0.24 -0.73
C ALA A 54 -7.10 1.68 -0.19
N LYS A 55 -8.13 2.43 -0.62
CA LYS A 55 -8.40 3.79 -0.14
C LYS A 55 -8.67 3.82 1.37
N ALA A 56 -9.55 2.96 1.88
CA ALA A 56 -9.85 2.88 3.32
C ALA A 56 -8.59 2.58 4.16
N ARG A 57 -7.67 1.74 3.67
CA ARG A 57 -6.40 1.48 4.36
C ARG A 57 -5.47 2.68 4.35
N ILE A 58 -5.38 3.40 3.23
CA ILE A 58 -4.61 4.65 3.15
C ILE A 58 -5.17 5.66 4.14
N ASP A 59 -6.49 5.84 4.20
CA ASP A 59 -7.14 6.79 5.10
C ASP A 59 -6.88 6.46 6.57
N ILE A 60 -6.99 5.18 6.97
CA ILE A 60 -6.65 4.73 8.34
C ILE A 60 -5.19 5.00 8.67
N LEU A 61 -4.26 4.69 7.75
CA LEU A 61 -2.84 4.91 8.00
C LEU A 61 -2.53 6.41 8.11
N ARG A 62 -3.14 7.25 7.26
CA ARG A 62 -3.00 8.70 7.32
C ARG A 62 -3.50 9.26 8.66
N GLU A 63 -4.67 8.81 9.12
CA GLU A 63 -5.21 9.21 10.42
C GLU A 63 -4.28 8.82 11.57
N LYS A 64 -3.73 7.60 11.55
CA LYS A 64 -2.80 7.12 12.57
C LYS A 64 -1.47 7.87 12.56
N SER A 65 -0.97 8.24 11.39
CA SER A 65 0.29 8.98 11.24
C SER A 65 0.15 10.48 11.51
N SER A 66 -1.05 11.06 11.37
CA SER A 66 -1.32 12.47 11.72
C SER A 66 -1.56 12.69 13.21
N LYS A 67 -1.71 11.61 14.00
CA LYS A 67 -1.87 11.65 15.47
C LYS A 67 -0.56 11.35 16.22
N GLY A 68 0.57 11.32 15.51
CA GLY A 68 1.91 11.09 16.04
C GLY A 68 2.65 12.37 16.40
#